data_AF-A0A9N8LVL9-F1
#
_entry.id   AF-A0A9N8LVL9-F1
#
_cell.length_a   1.000
_cell.length_b   1.000
_cell.length_c   1.000
_cell.angle_alpha   90.00
_cell.angle_beta   90.00
_cell.angle_gamma   90.00
#
_symmetry.space_group_name_H-M   'P 1'
#
loop_
_entity.id
_entity.type
_entity.pdbx_description
1 polymer ?
#
loop_
_entity_poly.entity_id
_entity_poly.type
_entity_poly.pdbx_seq_one_letter_code
_entity_poly.pdbx_strand_id
1 'polypeptide(L)'
;MIAIPRFFAAVALLAAAVVSAAPEAYPACDLPSKGPVHGECHQMSMLTDDKPFFLDPELGACGVVYNDEMMGACLSPGWVDYGIHNSCGRKTTVINPANGKKVEVVIIDTCKSATCNDIMLTKAAFVALGGNTEDGLLKNNVKWYFNDQHKGGKRDE
;
A
#
# COMPACT_ATOMS: atom_id res chain seq x y z
N MET A 1 58.95 -43.24 -19.27
CA MET A 1 58.68 -41.82 -18.97
C MET A 1 57.31 -41.46 -19.52
N ILE A 2 56.60 -40.64 -18.75
CA ILE A 2 55.17 -40.30 -18.78
C ILE A 2 54.87 -39.22 -19.83
N ALA A 3 53.69 -39.24 -20.46
CA ALA A 3 52.94 -38.02 -20.78
C ALA A 3 51.47 -38.33 -21.09
N ILE A 4 50.57 -37.96 -20.16
CA ILE A 4 49.11 -37.90 -20.33
C ILE A 4 48.71 -36.44 -20.73
N PRO A 5 47.43 -36.14 -21.04
CA PRO A 5 46.97 -35.59 -22.31
C PRO A 5 46.64 -34.10 -22.20
N ARG A 6 46.23 -33.43 -23.28
CA ARG A 6 45.61 -32.10 -23.19
C ARG A 6 44.34 -32.02 -24.03
N PHE A 7 43.23 -32.46 -23.43
CA PHE A 7 41.91 -31.99 -23.80
C PHE A 7 41.75 -30.55 -23.27
N PHE A 8 41.71 -29.58 -24.16
CA PHE A 8 41.30 -28.22 -23.83
C PHE A 8 39.78 -28.14 -23.86
N ALA A 9 39.15 -28.23 -22.69
CA ALA A 9 37.74 -27.87 -22.53
C ALA A 9 37.63 -26.34 -22.39
N ALA A 10 37.05 -25.69 -23.40
CA ALA A 10 36.72 -24.27 -23.31
C ALA A 10 35.43 -24.11 -22.50
N VAL A 11 35.55 -23.55 -21.29
CA VAL A 11 34.40 -23.18 -20.45
C VAL A 11 33.94 -21.79 -20.89
N ALA A 12 32.81 -21.73 -21.60
CA ALA A 12 32.15 -20.47 -21.91
C ALA A 12 31.36 -19.99 -20.68
N LEU A 13 31.86 -18.94 -20.01
CA LEU A 13 31.14 -18.24 -18.96
C LEU A 13 30.08 -17.32 -19.59
N LEU A 14 28.81 -17.70 -19.50
CA LEU A 14 27.69 -16.77 -19.74
C LEU A 14 27.60 -15.80 -18.56
N ALA A 15 28.03 -14.56 -18.75
CA ALA A 15 27.75 -13.48 -17.84
C ALA A 15 26.27 -13.07 -18.00
N ALA A 16 25.43 -13.37 -17.01
CA ALA A 16 24.08 -12.84 -16.95
C ALA A 16 24.15 -11.33 -16.64
N ALA A 17 23.76 -10.50 -17.60
CA ALA A 17 23.58 -9.07 -17.36
C ALA A 17 22.36 -8.88 -16.45
N VAL A 18 22.62 -8.53 -15.18
CA VAL A 18 21.57 -8.13 -14.24
C VAL A 18 21.08 -6.75 -14.70
N VAL A 19 19.93 -6.71 -15.38
CA VAL A 19 19.22 -5.46 -15.64
C VAL A 19 18.68 -4.97 -14.30
N SER A 20 19.41 -4.05 -13.68
CA SER A 20 18.91 -3.31 -12.52
C SER A 20 17.82 -2.37 -13.01
N ALA A 21 16.56 -2.73 -12.78
CA ALA A 21 15.46 -1.78 -12.95
C ALA A 21 15.74 -0.56 -12.06
N ALA A 22 15.67 0.65 -12.64
CA ALA A 22 15.70 1.86 -11.83
C ALA A 22 14.52 1.81 -10.84
N PRO A 23 14.68 2.29 -9.59
CA PRO A 23 13.58 2.33 -8.65
C PRO A 23 12.43 3.14 -9.26
N GLU A 24 11.22 2.57 -9.30
CA GLU A 24 10.01 3.32 -9.60
C GLU A 24 9.91 4.47 -8.60
N ALA A 25 9.97 5.71 -9.10
CA ALA A 25 9.76 6.88 -8.26
C ALA A 25 8.26 7.06 -8.04
N TYR A 26 7.77 6.68 -6.86
CA TYR A 26 6.40 6.98 -6.46
C TYR A 26 6.33 8.42 -5.93
N PRO A 27 5.48 9.30 -6.50
CA PRO A 27 5.29 10.64 -5.95
C PRO A 27 4.63 10.55 -4.57
N ALA A 28 4.96 11.50 -3.68
CA ALA A 28 4.29 11.64 -2.40
C ALA A 28 2.80 11.91 -2.59
N CYS A 29 1.95 11.20 -1.85
CA CYS A 29 0.49 11.33 -1.94
C CYS A 29 -0.08 12.41 -1.00
N ASP A 30 0.73 12.90 -0.05
CA ASP A 30 0.36 13.83 1.01
C ASP A 30 0.94 15.24 0.82
N LEU A 31 1.24 15.61 -0.43
CA LEU A 31 1.77 16.94 -0.73
C LEU A 31 0.81 18.03 -0.25
N PRO A 32 1.31 19.08 0.43
CA PRO A 32 0.48 20.21 0.81
C PRO A 32 -0.09 20.87 -0.45
N SER A 33 -1.38 21.22 -0.40
CA SER A 33 -2.02 21.94 -1.50
C SER A 33 -1.29 23.26 -1.73
N LYS A 34 -0.97 23.57 -2.99
CA LYS A 34 -0.35 24.85 -3.38
C LYS A 34 -1.41 25.95 -3.35
N GLY A 35 -1.80 26.42 -2.17
CA GLY A 35 -2.76 27.50 -1.97
C GLY A 35 -2.65 28.11 -0.57
N PRO A 36 -3.12 29.36 -0.36
CA PRO A 36 -3.15 29.95 0.97
C PRO A 36 -3.98 29.09 1.92
N VAL A 37 -3.33 28.50 2.92
CA VAL A 37 -3.96 27.68 3.96
C VAL A 37 -4.63 28.63 4.97
N HIS A 38 -5.75 29.23 4.56
CA HIS A 38 -6.69 29.89 5.47
C HIS A 38 -7.98 29.06 5.47
N GLY A 39 -8.05 28.08 6.36
CA GLY A 39 -9.22 27.21 6.50
C GLY A 39 -8.89 26.00 7.35
N GLU A 40 -9.89 25.48 8.06
CA GLU A 40 -9.80 24.23 8.82
C GLU A 40 -9.17 23.13 7.96
N CYS A 41 -8.36 22.25 8.56
CA CYS A 41 -7.85 21.07 7.86
C CYS A 41 -9.05 20.23 7.44
N HIS A 42 -9.47 20.37 6.17
CA HIS A 42 -10.48 19.50 5.61
C HIS A 42 -9.93 18.08 5.66
N GLN A 43 -10.64 17.21 6.36
CA GLN A 43 -10.37 15.78 6.37
C GLN A 43 -10.29 15.31 4.91
N MET A 44 -9.12 14.79 4.52
CA MET A 44 -8.91 14.27 3.18
C MET A 44 -9.62 12.92 3.09
N SER A 45 -10.83 12.95 2.54
CA SER A 45 -11.54 11.73 2.17
C SER A 45 -11.19 11.37 0.73
N MET A 46 -10.69 10.15 0.55
CA MET A 46 -10.39 9.58 -0.74
C MET A 46 -11.55 8.67 -1.16
N LEU A 47 -11.86 8.62 -2.45
CA LEU A 47 -12.69 7.58 -3.06
C LEU A 47 -11.75 6.77 -3.95
N THR A 48 -11.74 5.44 -3.80
CA THR A 48 -10.87 4.62 -4.63
C THR A 48 -11.23 4.76 -6.11
N ASP A 49 -10.22 4.77 -6.98
CA ASP A 49 -10.39 4.74 -8.42
C ASP A 49 -10.59 3.29 -8.87
N ASP A 50 -9.78 2.40 -8.32
CA ASP A 50 -9.89 0.96 -8.49
C ASP A 50 -10.71 0.28 -7.38
N LYS A 51 -11.24 -0.90 -7.70
CA LYS A 51 -11.97 -1.72 -6.73
C LYS A 51 -10.99 -2.38 -5.77
N PRO A 52 -11.19 -2.27 -4.45
CA PRO A 52 -10.33 -2.96 -3.50
C PRO A 52 -10.35 -4.47 -3.68
N PHE A 53 -9.19 -5.10 -3.69
CA PHE A 53 -9.01 -6.54 -3.51
C PHE A 53 -8.54 -6.85 -2.09
N PHE A 54 -8.41 -8.14 -1.77
CA PHE A 54 -7.82 -8.57 -0.51
C PHE A 54 -6.39 -9.10 -0.65
N LEU A 55 -5.56 -8.77 0.33
CA LEU A 55 -4.14 -9.14 0.39
C LEU A 55 -3.95 -10.59 0.85
N ASP A 56 -2.89 -11.22 0.34
CA ASP A 56 -2.39 -12.47 0.89
C ASP A 56 -1.50 -12.20 2.13
N PRO A 57 -1.43 -13.12 3.11
CA PRO A 57 -0.58 -12.97 4.29
C PRO A 57 0.91 -12.83 3.96
N GLU A 58 1.56 -11.77 4.46
CA GLU A 58 3.00 -11.56 4.31
C GLU A 58 3.59 -10.64 5.40
N LEU A 59 4.89 -10.34 5.28
CA LEU A 59 5.57 -9.28 6.03
C LEU A 59 5.43 -7.98 5.25
N GLY A 60 4.62 -7.05 5.76
CA GLY A 60 4.42 -5.75 5.12
C GLY A 60 5.59 -4.79 5.32
N ALA A 61 5.64 -3.76 4.48
CA ALA A 61 6.62 -2.67 4.51
C ALA A 61 6.66 -1.92 5.84
N CYS A 62 5.58 -1.95 6.63
CA CYS A 62 5.54 -1.40 7.98
C CYS A 62 6.22 -2.29 9.04
N GLY A 63 6.85 -3.40 8.65
CA GLY A 63 7.49 -4.35 9.57
C GLY A 63 6.51 -5.22 10.35
N VAL A 64 5.26 -5.32 9.89
CA VAL A 64 4.20 -6.12 10.52
C VAL A 64 3.95 -7.37 9.68
N VAL A 65 4.03 -8.54 10.31
CA VAL A 65 3.52 -9.78 9.71
C VAL A 65 2.01 -9.81 9.89
N TYR A 66 1.27 -9.84 8.80
CA TYR A 66 -0.19 -9.84 8.82
C TYR A 66 -0.77 -11.14 8.25
N ASN A 67 -2.03 -11.41 8.60
CA ASN A 67 -2.75 -12.60 8.19
C ASN A 67 -4.19 -12.26 7.76
N ASP A 68 -4.92 -13.28 7.32
CA ASP A 68 -6.29 -13.16 6.82
C ASP A 68 -7.30 -12.61 7.87
N GLU A 69 -6.97 -12.65 9.16
CA GLU A 69 -7.85 -12.28 10.27
C GLU A 69 -7.63 -10.83 10.75
N MET A 70 -6.53 -10.19 10.36
CA MET A 70 -6.18 -8.85 10.80
C MET A 70 -7.08 -7.80 10.16
N MET A 71 -7.36 -6.71 10.87
CA MET A 71 -8.01 -5.51 10.32
C MET A 71 -6.96 -4.52 9.81
N GLY A 72 -6.34 -4.87 8.69
CA GLY A 72 -5.27 -4.10 8.06
C GLY A 72 -5.59 -3.63 6.65
N ALA A 73 -4.78 -2.71 6.14
CA ALA A 73 -4.80 -2.28 4.76
C ALA A 73 -3.40 -1.87 4.29
N CYS A 74 -3.20 -1.89 2.97
CA CYS A 74 -2.04 -1.29 2.32
C CYS A 74 -2.47 -0.05 1.54
N LEU A 75 -1.50 0.84 1.30
CA LEU A 75 -1.66 2.05 0.47
C LEU A 75 -0.56 2.12 -0.58
N SER A 76 -0.69 3.05 -1.53
CA SER A 76 0.41 3.38 -2.43
C SER A 76 1.70 3.66 -1.67
N PRO A 77 2.89 3.30 -2.20
CA PRO A 77 4.17 3.70 -1.59
C PRO A 77 4.28 5.20 -1.33
N GLY A 78 3.58 6.04 -2.10
CA GLY A 78 3.50 7.49 -1.88
C GLY A 78 2.87 7.93 -0.56
N TRP A 79 2.19 7.04 0.17
CA TRP A 79 1.66 7.30 1.53
C TRP A 79 2.52 6.74 2.66
N VAL A 80 3.43 5.80 2.34
CA VAL A 80 4.13 4.99 3.35
C VAL A 80 5.63 5.21 3.26
N ASP A 81 6.23 4.90 2.11
CA ASP A 81 7.68 4.97 1.88
C ASP A 81 8.13 6.35 1.42
N TYR A 82 7.31 7.00 0.58
CA TYR A 82 7.64 8.27 -0.09
C TYR A 82 6.73 9.42 0.31
N GLY A 83 5.80 9.21 1.24
CA GLY A 83 5.01 10.29 1.83
C GLY A 83 5.89 11.24 2.64
N ILE A 84 5.49 12.50 2.75
CA ILE A 84 6.07 13.45 3.70
C ILE A 84 5.91 12.90 5.12
N HIS A 85 4.77 12.24 5.39
CA HIS A 85 4.47 11.52 6.61
C HIS A 85 4.25 10.04 6.33
N ASN A 86 5.05 9.20 6.98
CA ASN A 86 4.86 7.75 6.91
C ASN A 86 3.52 7.36 7.56
N SER A 87 2.68 6.61 6.83
CA SER A 87 1.35 6.24 7.28
C SER A 87 1.25 4.91 8.04
N CYS A 88 2.34 4.17 8.23
CA CYS A 88 2.34 2.93 8.99
C CYS A 88 1.74 3.10 10.39
N GLY A 89 0.87 2.15 10.78
CA GLY A 89 0.21 2.17 12.09
C GLY A 89 -0.95 3.17 12.19
N ARG A 90 -1.20 4.00 11.17
CA ARG A 90 -2.31 4.95 11.20
C ARG A 90 -3.64 4.23 11.09
N LYS A 91 -4.58 4.66 11.93
CA LYS A 91 -5.97 4.20 11.90
C LYS A 91 -6.71 4.88 10.77
N THR A 92 -7.38 4.08 9.96
CA THR A 92 -8.06 4.52 8.76
C THR A 92 -9.48 3.98 8.77
N THR A 93 -10.45 4.86 8.59
CA THR A 93 -11.83 4.47 8.34
C THR A 93 -11.98 4.14 6.86
N VAL A 94 -12.62 3.00 6.56
CA VAL A 94 -13.05 2.64 5.20
C VAL A 94 -14.56 2.41 5.19
N ILE A 95 -15.23 2.96 4.20
CA ILE A 95 -16.68 2.97 4.05
C ILE A 95 -17.03 2.46 2.65
N ASN A 96 -17.90 1.46 2.57
CA ASN A 96 -18.52 1.06 1.32
C ASN A 96 -19.85 1.82 1.15
N PRO A 97 -19.89 2.87 0.31
CA PRO A 97 -21.08 3.72 0.19
C PRO A 97 -22.29 2.98 -0.40
N ALA A 98 -22.08 1.88 -1.12
CA ALA A 98 -23.17 1.14 -1.77
C ALA A 98 -24.01 0.31 -0.79
N ASN A 99 -23.43 -0.13 0.33
CA ASN A 99 -24.13 -0.92 1.34
C ASN A 99 -24.12 -0.30 2.75
N GLY A 100 -23.47 0.86 2.92
CA GLY A 100 -23.38 1.59 4.18
C GLY A 100 -22.45 0.96 5.23
N LYS A 101 -21.76 -0.14 4.92
CA LYS A 101 -20.83 -0.78 5.85
C LYS A 101 -19.56 0.06 6.03
N LYS A 102 -19.03 0.05 7.25
CA LYS A 102 -17.83 0.76 7.66
C LYS A 102 -16.94 -0.14 8.50
N VAL A 103 -15.62 -0.02 8.31
CA VAL A 103 -14.60 -0.69 9.13
C VAL A 103 -13.49 0.29 9.50
N GLU A 104 -12.83 0.05 10.62
CA GLU A 104 -11.55 0.67 10.96
C GLU A 104 -10.44 -0.34 10.64
N VAL A 105 -9.42 0.11 9.92
CA VAL A 105 -8.21 -0.67 9.60
C VAL A 105 -6.97 0.08 10.07
N VAL A 106 -5.86 -0.65 10.17
CA VAL A 106 -4.53 -0.09 10.38
C VAL A 106 -3.73 -0.20 9.09
N ILE A 107 -3.00 0.85 8.72
CA ILE A 107 -2.07 0.76 7.58
C ILE A 107 -0.85 -0.08 7.98
N ILE A 108 -0.64 -1.17 7.26
CA ILE A 108 0.34 -2.21 7.59
C ILE A 108 1.34 -2.49 6.47
N ASP A 109 1.10 -1.98 5.26
CA ASP A 109 1.90 -2.33 4.09
C ASP A 109 1.82 -1.29 2.96
N THR A 110 2.66 -1.47 1.95
CA THR A 110 2.57 -0.80 0.65
C THR A 110 2.01 -1.73 -0.42
N CYS A 111 1.19 -1.16 -1.31
CA CYS A 111 0.68 -1.83 -2.50
C CYS A 111 1.12 -1.06 -3.73
N LYS A 112 2.07 -1.61 -4.48
CA LYS A 112 2.63 -0.99 -5.70
C LYS A 112 1.59 -0.75 -6.78
N SER A 113 0.55 -1.59 -6.84
CA SER A 113 -0.57 -1.43 -7.76
C SER A 113 -1.55 -0.33 -7.36
N ALA A 114 -1.47 0.21 -6.13
CA ALA A 114 -2.40 1.21 -5.64
C ALA A 114 -1.95 2.62 -6.05
N THR A 115 -2.89 3.41 -6.57
CA THR A 115 -2.69 4.86 -6.71
C THR A 115 -2.88 5.56 -5.36
N CYS A 116 -2.60 6.87 -5.30
CA CYS A 116 -2.80 7.65 -4.08
C CYS A 116 -4.24 7.64 -3.55
N ASN A 117 -5.23 7.31 -4.39
CA ASN A 117 -6.63 7.25 -4.00
C ASN A 117 -7.06 5.86 -3.51
N ASP A 118 -6.26 4.82 -3.79
CA ASP A 118 -6.67 3.44 -3.57
C ASP A 118 -6.21 2.91 -2.21
N ILE A 119 -7.02 1.99 -1.68
CA ILE A 119 -6.73 1.23 -0.46
C ILE A 119 -7.10 -0.22 -0.73
N MET A 120 -6.16 -1.14 -0.48
CA MET A 120 -6.42 -2.58 -0.56
C MET A 120 -6.39 -3.17 0.84
N LEU A 121 -7.16 -4.22 1.05
CA LEU A 121 -7.60 -4.61 2.38
C LEU A 121 -7.05 -5.97 2.73
N THR A 122 -6.78 -6.22 4.00
CA THR A 122 -6.73 -7.60 4.49
C THR A 122 -8.07 -8.31 4.30
N LYS A 123 -8.06 -9.64 4.21
CA LYS A 123 -9.27 -10.44 3.95
C LYS A 123 -10.39 -10.20 4.96
N ALA A 124 -10.09 -10.10 6.26
CA ALA A 124 -11.09 -9.79 7.28
C ALA A 124 -11.77 -8.43 7.02
N ALA A 125 -10.99 -7.39 6.71
CA ALA A 125 -11.51 -6.06 6.42
C ALA A 125 -12.35 -6.02 5.13
N PHE A 126 -11.90 -6.74 4.09
CA PHE A 126 -12.61 -6.90 2.83
C PHE A 126 -13.99 -7.55 3.04
N VAL A 127 -14.05 -8.67 3.76
CA VAL A 127 -15.31 -9.37 4.06
C VAL A 127 -16.22 -8.50 4.94
N ALA A 128 -15.66 -7.80 5.93
CA ALA A 128 -16.41 -6.91 6.81
C ALA A 128 -17.06 -5.73 6.05
N LEU A 129 -16.47 -5.27 4.94
CA LEU A 129 -17.09 -4.29 4.02
C LEU A 129 -18.12 -4.89 3.04
N GLY A 130 -18.36 -6.20 3.13
CA GLY A 130 -19.30 -6.92 2.27
C GLY A 130 -18.68 -7.47 0.99
N GLY A 131 -17.36 -7.68 0.97
CA GLY A 131 -16.69 -8.40 -0.11
C GLY A 131 -17.01 -9.89 -0.12
N ASN A 132 -17.05 -10.46 -1.33
CA ASN A 132 -17.14 -11.90 -1.55
C ASN A 132 -15.76 -12.40 -1.97
N THR A 133 -15.17 -13.35 -1.23
CA THR A 133 -13.81 -13.83 -1.51
C THR A 133 -13.71 -14.57 -2.83
N GLU A 134 -14.81 -15.15 -3.32
CA GLU A 134 -14.86 -15.78 -4.65
C GLU A 134 -14.74 -14.76 -5.80
N ASP A 135 -15.13 -13.50 -5.57
CA ASP A 135 -15.06 -12.44 -6.58
C ASP A 135 -13.64 -11.81 -6.63
N GLY A 136 -12.84 -11.95 -5.57
CA GLY A 136 -11.49 -11.36 -5.44
C GLY A 136 -11.45 -9.84 -5.26
N LEU A 137 -12.53 -9.13 -5.57
CA LEU A 137 -12.63 -7.67 -5.58
C LEU A 137 -13.98 -7.22 -4.98
N LEU A 138 -14.01 -6.03 -4.39
CA LEU A 138 -15.28 -5.40 -4.01
C LEU A 138 -16.04 -5.00 -5.26
N LYS A 139 -17.37 -5.14 -5.24
CA LYS A 139 -18.21 -4.75 -6.38
C LYS A 139 -18.21 -3.25 -6.65
N ASN A 140 -17.94 -2.43 -5.62
CA ASN A 140 -17.99 -0.97 -5.66
C ASN A 140 -16.71 -0.38 -5.05
N ASN A 141 -16.39 0.84 -5.47
CA ASN A 141 -15.33 1.66 -4.87
C ASN A 141 -15.70 2.06 -3.44
N VAL A 142 -14.69 2.29 -2.61
CA VAL A 142 -14.86 2.63 -1.20
C VAL A 142 -14.33 4.02 -0.91
N LYS A 143 -14.90 4.68 0.09
CA LYS A 143 -14.36 5.92 0.64
C LYS A 143 -13.47 5.59 1.82
N TRP A 144 -12.35 6.29 1.97
CA TRP A 144 -11.50 6.14 3.14
C TRP A 144 -10.87 7.45 3.57
N TYR A 145 -10.45 7.51 4.83
CA TYR A 145 -9.75 8.66 5.41
C TYR A 145 -8.99 8.24 6.67
N PHE A 146 -7.90 8.95 6.97
CA PHE A 146 -7.17 8.75 8.23
C PHE A 146 -7.95 9.38 9.40
N ASN A 147 -8.08 8.65 10.50
CA ASN A 147 -8.88 9.06 11.65
C ASN A 147 -8.25 10.22 12.46
N ASP A 148 -6.95 10.45 12.29
CA ASP A 148 -6.20 11.51 12.97
C ASP A 148 -6.32 12.89 12.29
N GLN A 149 -6.93 12.96 11.09
CA GLN A 149 -7.14 14.21 10.35
C GLN A 149 -8.14 15.19 11.01
N HIS A 150 -8.66 14.86 12.19
CA HIS A 150 -9.52 15.74 13.00
C HIS A 150 -8.79 16.54 14.08
N LYS A 151 -7.49 16.31 14.30
CA LYS A 151 -6.74 17.07 15.29
C LYS A 151 -6.13 18.30 14.61
N GLY A 152 -6.96 19.33 14.46
CA GLY A 152 -6.48 20.67 14.12
C GLY A 152 -5.27 21.01 14.98
N GLY A 153 -4.21 21.50 14.34
CA GLY A 153 -2.97 21.85 14.99
C GLY A 153 -3.22 22.84 16.13
N LYS A 154 -3.23 22.34 17.37
CA LYS A 154 -2.55 23.07 18.43
C LYS A 154 -1.07 22.82 18.22
N ARG A 155 -0.42 23.79 17.59
CA ARG A 155 1.00 24.00 17.83
C ARG A 155 1.06 24.43 19.29
N ASP A 156 1.53 23.53 20.15
CA ASP A 156 1.90 23.90 21.50
C ASP A 156 3.07 24.88 21.36
N GLU A 157 2.80 26.17 21.60
CA GLU A 157 3.78 27.23 21.85
C GLU A 157 3.82 27.53 23.35
#